data_AF-A0A843HVM6-F1
#
_entry.id   AF-A0A843HVM6-F1
#
_cell.length_a   1.000
_cell.length_b   1.000
_cell.length_c   1.000
_cell.angle_alpha   90.00
_cell.angle_beta   90.00
_cell.angle_gamma   90.00
#
_symmetry.space_group_name_H-M   'P 1'
#
loop_
_entity.id
_entity.type
_entity.pdbx_description
1 polymer ?
#
loop_
_entity_poly.entity_id
_entity_poly.type
_entity_poly.pdbx_seq_one_letter_code
_entity_poly.pdbx_strand_id
1 'polypeptide(L)'
;MSRYTIQLRDVVNLLGMDEVLSWFKSYDEAEFLTIDELNVIKERGTWSKDRLAEKIVNHYWTYEIGYETPALFAHQVQVQMNEMMEEYMPLIYSASIKFDPLVNVDFTETFHQEDSGNATNAGTSKSTSNSSGGGLSINSDTPQGQINKDEILQGKYATTTNGSETNSTSNDQTSTNSNTDTTSQSDYVKRTKGNSGVSATAQALIMQYRNMIRAFDREIIEKLEPNFMSVY
;
A
#
# COMPACT_ATOMS: atom_id res chain seq x y z
N MET A 1 -15.47 -41.71 49.92
CA MET A 1 -14.22 -40.95 49.64
C MET A 1 -14.15 -39.83 50.64
N SER A 2 -12.99 -39.62 51.27
CA SER A 2 -12.82 -38.53 52.23
C SER A 2 -12.67 -37.23 51.45
N ARG A 3 -13.53 -36.24 51.69
CA ARG A 3 -13.36 -34.89 51.13
C ARG A 3 -12.17 -34.24 51.83
N TYR A 4 -11.20 -33.75 51.07
CA TYR A 4 -10.04 -33.07 51.65
C TYR A 4 -10.31 -31.58 51.81
N THR A 5 -11.15 -31.01 50.93
CA THR A 5 -11.63 -29.62 51.01
C THR A 5 -13.12 -29.52 50.65
N ILE A 6 -13.64 -28.29 50.52
CA ILE A 6 -15.03 -28.03 50.11
C ILE A 6 -15.18 -28.06 48.58
N GLN A 7 -16.30 -28.57 48.09
CA GLN A 7 -16.61 -28.58 46.67
C GLN A 7 -17.08 -27.21 46.19
N LEU A 8 -16.79 -26.84 44.94
CA LEU A 8 -17.21 -25.56 44.37
C LEU A 8 -18.73 -25.37 44.45
N ARG A 9 -19.52 -26.42 44.22
CA ARG A 9 -20.97 -26.41 44.42
C ARG A 9 -21.39 -26.00 45.84
N ASP A 10 -20.70 -26.51 46.86
CA ASP A 10 -21.03 -26.21 48.26
C ASP A 10 -20.66 -24.75 48.59
N VAL A 11 -19.59 -24.22 47.98
CA VAL A 11 -19.24 -22.80 48.04
C VAL A 11 -20.30 -21.92 47.38
N VAL A 12 -20.78 -22.30 46.19
CA VAL A 12 -21.86 -21.59 45.48
C VAL A 12 -23.15 -21.58 46.30
N ASN A 13 -23.48 -22.68 46.98
CA ASN A 13 -24.66 -22.72 47.85
C ASN A 13 -24.53 -21.81 49.08
N LEU A 14 -23.32 -21.53 49.54
CA LEU A 14 -23.05 -20.75 50.75
C LEU A 14 -22.97 -19.24 50.48
N LEU A 15 -22.33 -18.84 49.39
CA LEU A 15 -22.06 -17.43 49.03
C LEU A 15 -23.01 -16.91 47.95
N GLY A 16 -23.67 -17.81 47.21
CA GLY A 16 -24.48 -17.47 46.05
C GLY A 16 -23.68 -17.48 44.75
N MET A 17 -24.38 -17.73 43.64
CA MET A 17 -23.77 -17.86 42.32
C MET A 17 -23.15 -16.55 41.83
N ASP A 18 -23.77 -15.41 42.14
CA ASP A 18 -23.29 -14.09 41.70
C ASP A 18 -21.93 -13.72 42.32
N GLU A 19 -21.73 -14.07 43.59
CA GLU A 19 -20.45 -13.81 44.27
C GLU A 19 -19.33 -14.66 43.67
N VAL A 20 -19.57 -15.96 43.45
CA VAL A 20 -18.58 -16.86 42.86
C VAL A 20 -18.25 -16.45 41.41
N LEU A 21 -19.26 -16.03 40.64
CA LEU A 21 -19.05 -15.49 39.30
C LEU A 21 -18.21 -14.21 39.32
N SER A 22 -18.33 -13.37 40.35
CA SER A 22 -17.55 -12.13 40.46
C SER A 22 -16.05 -12.38 40.60
N TRP A 23 -15.64 -13.51 41.23
CA TRP A 23 -14.24 -13.88 41.39
C TRP A 23 -13.54 -14.10 40.04
N PHE A 24 -14.26 -14.61 39.05
CA PHE A 24 -13.76 -14.83 37.70
C PHE A 24 -13.91 -13.61 36.79
N LYS A 25 -14.47 -12.50 37.27
CA LYS A 25 -14.73 -11.27 36.48
C LYS A 25 -13.96 -10.05 36.98
N SER A 26 -13.19 -10.20 38.06
CA SER A 26 -12.58 -9.07 38.79
C SER A 26 -11.49 -8.32 38.03
N TYR A 27 -11.04 -8.83 36.88
CA TYR A 27 -9.99 -8.19 36.06
C TYR A 27 -10.55 -6.99 35.27
N ASP A 28 -9.73 -5.95 35.16
CA ASP A 28 -10.06 -4.79 34.35
C ASP A 28 -9.68 -5.04 32.89
N GLU A 29 -10.65 -4.92 31.99
CA GLU A 29 -10.41 -5.04 30.55
C GLU A 29 -9.58 -3.86 30.00
N ALA A 30 -9.72 -2.69 30.62
CA ALA A 30 -9.08 -1.46 30.18
C ALA A 30 -7.59 -1.41 30.53
N GLU A 31 -7.12 -2.28 31.41
CA GLU A 31 -5.68 -2.42 31.73
C GLU A 31 -4.92 -3.13 30.59
N PHE A 32 -5.60 -4.02 29.86
CA PHE A 32 -4.98 -4.86 28.83
C PHE A 32 -5.17 -4.36 27.41
N LEU A 33 -6.28 -3.66 27.14
CA LEU A 33 -6.71 -3.31 25.80
C LEU A 33 -7.21 -1.86 25.73
N THR A 34 -7.03 -1.25 24.56
CA THR A 34 -7.62 0.06 24.28
C THR A 34 -9.14 -0.04 24.08
N ILE A 35 -9.83 1.09 24.25
CA ILE A 35 -11.29 1.19 24.11
C ILE A 35 -11.75 0.72 22.71
N ASP A 36 -10.98 1.02 21.67
CA ASP A 36 -11.29 0.64 20.30
C ASP A 36 -11.20 -0.88 20.09
N GLU A 37 -10.19 -1.52 20.68
CA GLU A 37 -10.02 -2.97 20.61
C GLU A 37 -11.13 -3.71 21.36
N LEU A 38 -11.58 -3.18 22.50
CA LEU A 38 -12.74 -3.70 23.24
C LEU A 38 -14.03 -3.58 22.42
N ASN A 39 -14.18 -2.50 21.64
CA ASN A 39 -15.34 -2.35 20.76
C ASN A 39 -15.37 -3.41 19.66
N VAL A 40 -14.22 -3.77 19.09
CA VAL A 40 -14.10 -4.86 18.09
C VAL A 40 -14.55 -6.20 18.69
N ILE A 41 -14.12 -6.50 19.92
CA ILE A 41 -14.51 -7.73 20.62
C ILE A 41 -16.04 -7.76 20.84
N LYS A 42 -16.61 -6.64 21.32
CA LYS A 42 -18.05 -6.49 21.56
C LYS A 42 -18.87 -6.62 20.27
N GLU A 43 -18.41 -6.02 19.18
CA GLU A 43 -19.09 -6.08 17.87
C GLU A 43 -19.14 -7.52 17.33
N ARG A 44 -18.10 -8.32 17.58
CA ARG A 44 -18.09 -9.72 17.16
C ARG A 44 -18.97 -10.61 18.02
N GLY A 45 -19.09 -10.33 19.32
CA GLY A 45 -19.96 -11.05 20.26
C GLY A 45 -19.54 -12.50 20.53
N THR A 46 -18.33 -12.91 20.14
CA THR A 46 -17.84 -14.29 20.35
C THR A 46 -17.36 -14.55 21.77
N TRP A 47 -16.97 -13.51 22.51
CA TRP A 47 -16.42 -13.59 23.85
C TRP A 47 -17.08 -12.55 24.76
N SER A 48 -17.24 -12.90 26.04
CA SER A 48 -17.74 -12.02 27.09
C SER A 48 -17.32 -12.56 28.45
N LYS A 49 -17.01 -11.68 29.41
CA LYS A 49 -16.68 -12.02 30.80
C LYS A 49 -17.70 -12.98 31.44
N ASP A 50 -18.98 -12.68 31.27
CA ASP A 50 -20.07 -13.44 31.88
C ASP A 50 -20.09 -14.89 31.38
N ARG A 51 -20.06 -15.06 30.06
CA ARG A 51 -20.03 -16.38 29.43
C ARG A 51 -18.81 -17.21 29.84
N LEU A 52 -17.64 -16.58 29.99
CA LEU A 52 -16.43 -17.28 30.43
C LEU A 52 -16.56 -17.73 31.89
N ALA A 53 -16.99 -16.83 32.78
CA ALA A 53 -17.20 -17.13 34.19
C ALA A 53 -18.20 -18.29 34.39
N GLU A 54 -19.32 -18.27 33.67
CA GLU A 54 -20.30 -19.36 33.70
C GLU A 54 -19.72 -20.69 33.20
N LYS A 55 -18.91 -20.68 32.14
CA LYS A 55 -18.26 -21.90 31.65
C LYS A 55 -17.28 -22.48 32.68
N ILE A 56 -16.50 -21.64 33.34
CA ILE A 56 -15.54 -22.06 34.37
C ILE A 56 -16.29 -22.72 35.54
N VAL A 57 -17.31 -22.05 36.08
CA VAL A 57 -18.10 -22.57 37.21
C VAL A 57 -18.79 -23.89 36.84
N ASN A 58 -19.34 -23.99 35.63
CA ASN A 58 -19.97 -25.23 35.17
C ASN A 58 -18.96 -26.37 34.97
N HIS A 59 -17.76 -26.08 34.49
CA HIS A 59 -16.71 -27.10 34.30
C HIS A 59 -16.23 -27.67 35.64
N TYR A 60 -16.01 -26.80 36.63
CA TYR A 60 -15.50 -27.17 37.96
C TYR A 60 -16.59 -27.40 39.01
N TRP A 61 -17.86 -27.56 38.61
CA TRP A 61 -19.00 -27.61 39.52
C TRP A 61 -18.86 -28.67 40.64
N THR A 62 -18.35 -29.85 40.29
CA THR A 62 -18.18 -30.99 41.23
C THR A 62 -16.78 -31.10 41.83
N TYR A 63 -15.88 -30.20 41.47
CA TYR A 63 -14.48 -30.26 41.87
C TYR A 63 -14.28 -29.68 43.27
N GLU A 64 -13.32 -30.23 44.00
CA GLU A 64 -12.86 -29.72 45.30
C GLU A 64 -11.88 -28.56 45.09
N ILE A 65 -12.01 -27.49 45.87
CA ILE A 65 -11.10 -26.34 45.79
C ILE A 65 -9.69 -26.76 46.27
N GLY A 66 -8.64 -26.20 45.67
CA GLY A 66 -7.25 -26.50 46.02
C GLY A 66 -6.75 -25.88 47.32
N TYR A 67 -7.58 -25.09 48.02
CA TYR A 67 -7.18 -24.28 49.17
C TYR A 67 -8.02 -24.58 50.42
N GLU A 68 -7.47 -24.24 51.58
CA GLU A 68 -8.10 -24.46 52.89
C GLU A 68 -9.41 -23.68 53.10
N THR A 69 -9.53 -22.48 52.51
CA THR A 69 -10.70 -21.61 52.68
C THR A 69 -11.20 -21.06 51.33
N PRO A 70 -12.52 -20.83 51.19
CA PRO A 70 -13.09 -20.22 49.98
C PRO A 70 -12.53 -18.82 49.69
N ALA A 71 -12.23 -18.05 50.74
CA ALA A 71 -11.67 -16.71 50.59
C ALA A 71 -10.24 -16.74 50.00
N LEU A 72 -9.41 -17.69 50.45
CA LEU A 72 -8.06 -17.87 49.90
C LEU A 72 -8.12 -18.33 48.44
N PHE A 73 -9.03 -19.25 48.12
CA PHE A 73 -9.30 -19.66 46.75
C PHE A 73 -9.74 -18.49 45.87
N ALA A 74 -10.67 -17.66 46.35
CA ALA A 74 -11.13 -16.48 45.61
C ALA A 74 -9.97 -15.53 45.30
N HIS A 75 -9.13 -15.22 46.29
CA HIS A 75 -7.97 -14.35 46.08
C HIS A 75 -7.00 -14.94 45.04
N GLN A 76 -6.67 -16.22 45.15
CA GLN A 76 -5.74 -16.86 44.23
C GLN A 76 -6.29 -16.92 42.80
N VAL A 77 -7.58 -17.24 42.64
CA VAL A 77 -8.26 -17.24 41.35
C VAL A 77 -8.26 -15.86 40.73
N GLN A 78 -8.49 -14.81 41.52
CA GLN A 78 -8.46 -13.42 41.03
C GLN A 78 -7.06 -13.04 40.53
N VAL A 79 -6.01 -13.37 41.30
CA VAL A 79 -4.62 -13.10 40.90
C VAL A 79 -4.28 -13.86 39.62
N GLN A 80 -4.55 -15.17 39.59
CA GLN A 80 -4.22 -16.00 38.43
C GLN A 80 -5.01 -15.55 37.19
N MET A 81 -6.30 -15.21 37.35
CA MET A 81 -7.11 -14.69 36.25
C MET A 81 -6.52 -13.39 35.69
N ASN A 82 -6.02 -12.49 36.54
CA ASN A 82 -5.39 -11.26 36.09
C ASN A 82 -4.12 -11.54 35.26
N GLU A 83 -3.24 -12.41 35.77
CA GLU A 83 -2.00 -12.82 35.08
C GLU A 83 -2.29 -13.52 33.74
N MET A 84 -3.27 -14.42 33.70
CA MET A 84 -3.64 -15.11 32.46
C MET A 84 -4.29 -14.16 31.45
N MET A 85 -5.11 -13.22 31.91
CA MET A 85 -5.79 -12.27 31.02
C MET A 85 -4.82 -11.34 30.31
N GLU A 86 -3.68 -11.02 30.92
CA GLU A 86 -2.59 -10.28 30.24
C GLU A 86 -2.12 -10.97 28.95
N GLU A 87 -2.02 -12.31 28.97
CA GLU A 87 -1.61 -13.11 27.81
C GLU A 87 -2.77 -13.33 26.82
N TYR A 88 -3.98 -13.61 27.32
CA TYR A 88 -5.10 -14.04 26.48
C TYR A 88 -5.90 -12.89 25.86
N MET A 89 -5.94 -11.69 26.46
CA MET A 89 -6.75 -10.58 25.94
C MET A 89 -6.31 -10.13 24.53
N PRO A 90 -5.01 -9.96 24.23
CA PRO A 90 -4.55 -9.65 22.87
C PRO A 90 -4.87 -10.75 21.86
N LEU A 91 -4.85 -12.01 22.30
CA LEU A 91 -5.21 -13.15 21.45
C LEU A 91 -6.71 -13.13 21.12
N ILE A 92 -7.57 -12.89 22.10
CA ILE A 92 -9.02 -12.73 21.92
C ILE A 92 -9.32 -11.58 20.95
N TYR A 93 -8.62 -10.46 21.10
CA TYR A 93 -8.72 -9.34 20.17
C TYR A 93 -8.33 -9.73 18.76
N SER A 94 -7.14 -10.31 18.58
CA SER A 94 -6.63 -10.71 17.27
C SER A 94 -7.58 -11.66 16.54
N ALA A 95 -8.18 -12.61 17.29
CA ALA A 95 -9.16 -13.53 16.75
C ALA A 95 -10.47 -12.84 16.38
N SER A 96 -10.77 -11.69 17.00
CA SER A 96 -12.01 -10.94 16.82
C SER A 96 -11.98 -9.94 15.66
N ILE A 97 -10.81 -9.68 15.09
CA ILE A 97 -10.66 -8.84 13.91
C ILE A 97 -11.41 -9.46 12.73
N LYS A 98 -12.25 -8.67 12.07
CA LYS A 98 -12.96 -9.07 10.85
C LYS A 98 -12.04 -8.94 9.65
N PHE A 99 -11.67 -10.06 9.06
CA PHE A 99 -10.94 -10.11 7.79
C PHE A 99 -11.42 -11.29 6.95
N ASP A 100 -11.17 -11.24 5.64
CA ASP A 100 -11.51 -12.31 4.72
C ASP A 100 -10.43 -13.40 4.76
N PRO A 101 -10.71 -14.61 5.27
CA PRO A 101 -9.70 -15.66 5.41
C PRO A 101 -9.26 -16.25 4.07
N LEU A 102 -9.94 -15.95 2.96
CA LEU A 102 -9.61 -16.47 1.64
C LEU A 102 -8.68 -15.55 0.83
N VAL A 103 -8.44 -14.34 1.33
CA VAL A 103 -7.62 -13.33 0.69
C VAL A 103 -6.28 -13.27 1.41
N ASN A 104 -5.20 -13.59 0.71
CA ASN A 104 -3.86 -13.52 1.27
C ASN A 104 -3.09 -12.26 0.83
N VAL A 105 -3.52 -11.61 -0.25
CA VAL A 105 -2.91 -10.38 -0.76
C VAL A 105 -4.02 -9.36 -1.05
N ASP A 106 -3.90 -8.18 -0.46
CA ASP A 106 -4.62 -6.96 -0.83
C ASP A 106 -3.61 -5.81 -0.83
N PHE A 107 -3.05 -5.50 -2.00
CA PHE A 107 -2.11 -4.41 -2.18
C PHE A 107 -2.67 -3.37 -3.15
N THR A 108 -2.54 -2.09 -2.79
CA THR A 108 -2.91 -0.96 -3.66
C THR A 108 -1.63 -0.22 -4.02
N GLU A 109 -1.27 -0.25 -5.30
CA GLU A 109 -0.17 0.50 -5.88
C GLU A 109 -0.71 1.84 -6.39
N THR A 110 -0.19 2.94 -5.85
CA THR A 110 -0.48 4.29 -6.34
C THR A 110 0.76 4.82 -7.04
N PHE A 111 0.66 5.07 -8.34
CA PHE A 111 1.71 5.66 -9.13
C PHE A 111 1.33 7.09 -9.50
N HIS A 112 2.24 8.01 -9.23
CA HIS A 112 2.11 9.43 -9.53
C HIS A 112 3.42 9.87 -10.20
N GLN A 113 3.35 10.24 -11.47
CA GLN A 113 4.50 10.72 -12.24
C GLN A 113 4.18 12.09 -12.83
N GLU A 114 5.00 13.07 -12.47
CA GLU A 114 4.99 14.42 -13.03
C GLU A 114 6.31 14.63 -13.79
N ASP A 115 6.23 14.68 -15.12
CA ASP A 115 7.35 15.02 -15.98
C ASP A 115 7.16 16.44 -16.54
N SER A 116 8.09 17.32 -16.20
CA SER A 116 8.16 18.69 -16.72
C SER A 116 9.45 18.87 -17.52
N GLY A 117 9.32 19.04 -18.84
CA GLY A 117 10.44 19.22 -19.75
C GLY A 117 10.32 20.52 -20.54
N ASN A 118 11.41 21.30 -20.56
CA ASN A 118 11.51 22.54 -21.33
C ASN A 118 12.62 22.37 -22.38
N ALA A 119 12.26 22.32 -23.66
CA ALA A 119 13.21 22.19 -24.76
C ALA A 119 13.24 23.47 -25.60
N THR A 120 14.44 24.05 -25.74
CA THR A 120 14.69 25.25 -26.57
C THR A 120 15.68 24.90 -27.67
N ASN A 121 15.23 24.91 -28.92
CA ASN A 121 16.09 24.72 -30.09
C ASN A 121 16.25 26.06 -30.83
N ALA A 122 17.47 26.58 -30.83
CA ALA A 122 17.85 27.78 -31.56
C ALA A 122 18.85 27.41 -32.67
N GLY A 123 18.40 27.46 -33.92
CA GLY A 123 19.21 27.19 -35.10
C GLY A 123 19.28 28.43 -36.00
N THR A 124 20.49 28.84 -36.38
CA THR A 124 20.70 29.92 -37.35
C THR A 124 21.51 29.38 -38.53
N SER A 125 20.94 29.47 -39.74
CA SER A 125 21.65 29.14 -40.97
C SER A 125 21.73 30.40 -41.85
N LYS A 126 22.95 30.70 -42.30
CA LYS A 126 23.22 31.85 -43.18
C LYS A 126 23.96 31.37 -44.42
N SER A 127 23.36 31.60 -45.57
CA SER A 127 23.94 31.26 -46.87
C SER A 127 24.00 32.50 -47.73
N THR A 128 25.21 32.82 -48.19
CA THR A 128 25.47 33.95 -49.09
C THR A 128 26.06 33.39 -50.37
N SER A 129 25.34 33.54 -51.47
CA SER A 129 25.80 33.13 -52.80
C SER A 129 25.95 34.37 -53.69
N ASN A 130 27.15 34.60 -54.19
CA ASN A 130 27.43 35.62 -55.20
C ASN A 130 27.70 34.94 -56.53
N SER A 131 26.86 35.23 -57.53
CA SER A 131 27.10 34.83 -58.92
C SER A 131 27.29 36.07 -59.78
N SER A 132 28.43 36.14 -60.46
CA SER A 132 28.75 37.17 -61.43
C SER A 132 29.06 36.47 -62.75
N GLY A 133 28.28 36.76 -63.77
CA GLY A 133 28.41 36.18 -65.10
C GLY A 133 28.10 37.21 -66.16
N GLY A 134 29.11 37.53 -66.97
CA GLY A 134 28.99 38.43 -68.12
C GLY A 134 29.13 37.63 -69.42
N GLY A 135 28.13 37.72 -70.30
CA GLY A 135 28.13 37.09 -71.61
C GLY A 135 28.05 38.15 -72.71
N LEU A 136 29.03 38.15 -73.61
CA LEU A 136 29.03 39.00 -74.80
C LEU A 136 29.09 38.14 -76.04
N SER A 137 28.05 38.22 -76.88
CA SER A 137 28.00 37.54 -78.17
C SER A 137 28.03 38.58 -79.29
N ILE A 138 28.94 38.41 -80.24
CA ILE A 138 29.16 39.32 -81.37
C ILE A 138 29.13 38.48 -82.65
N ASN A 139 28.35 38.94 -83.63
CA ASN A 139 28.28 38.33 -84.95
C ASN A 139 28.55 39.41 -86.01
N SER A 140 29.51 39.19 -86.90
CA SER A 140 29.94 40.16 -87.92
C SER A 140 30.44 39.44 -89.17
N ASP A 141 29.74 39.60 -90.30
CA ASP A 141 30.04 38.89 -91.55
C ASP A 141 31.25 39.44 -92.32
N THR A 142 31.66 40.70 -92.10
CA THR A 142 32.84 41.31 -92.76
C THR A 142 33.57 42.34 -91.86
N PRO A 143 34.37 41.92 -90.87
CA PRO A 143 35.10 42.86 -90.02
C PRO A 143 36.27 43.50 -90.80
N GLN A 144 36.23 44.81 -91.03
CA GLN A 144 37.35 45.59 -91.61
C GLN A 144 38.23 46.28 -90.55
N GLY A 145 38.04 46.00 -89.25
CA GLY A 145 38.81 46.59 -88.14
C GLY A 145 38.86 45.71 -86.88
N GLN A 146 39.68 46.11 -85.90
CA GLN A 146 39.87 45.37 -84.63
C GLN A 146 38.62 45.45 -83.74
N ILE A 147 38.19 44.30 -83.21
CA ILE A 147 37.00 44.14 -82.36
C ILE A 147 37.41 44.33 -80.90
N ASN A 148 37.08 45.48 -80.29
CA ASN A 148 37.35 45.78 -78.88
C ASN A 148 36.06 45.64 -78.04
N LYS A 149 36.17 44.95 -76.89
CA LYS A 149 35.03 44.64 -76.00
C LYS A 149 34.32 45.91 -75.50
N ASP A 150 35.08 46.90 -75.03
CA ASP A 150 34.53 48.14 -74.44
C ASP A 150 33.88 49.05 -75.49
N GLU A 151 34.37 49.02 -76.73
CA GLU A 151 33.83 49.83 -77.84
C GLU A 151 32.52 49.24 -78.40
N ILE A 152 32.33 47.92 -78.28
CA ILE A 152 31.14 47.19 -78.77
C ILE A 152 29.98 47.23 -77.77
N LEU A 153 30.25 47.18 -76.47
CA LEU A 153 29.24 47.46 -75.43
C LEU A 153 28.67 48.88 -75.56
N GLN A 154 29.45 49.81 -76.12
CA GLN A 154 29.04 51.19 -76.41
C GLN A 154 28.38 51.35 -77.79
N GLY A 155 28.13 50.25 -78.52
CA GLY A 155 27.34 50.23 -79.75
C GLY A 155 28.02 50.77 -81.01
N LYS A 156 29.34 50.94 -81.01
CA LYS A 156 30.08 51.35 -82.22
C LYS A 156 30.45 50.15 -83.09
N TYR A 157 30.27 50.29 -84.41
CA TYR A 157 30.70 49.36 -85.46
C TYR A 157 30.00 47.99 -85.55
N ALA A 158 28.81 47.82 -84.96
CA ALA A 158 28.08 46.56 -85.01
C ALA A 158 26.65 46.72 -85.54
N THR A 159 26.20 45.78 -86.37
CA THR A 159 24.81 45.72 -86.87
C THR A 159 23.84 45.23 -85.80
N THR A 160 24.27 44.29 -84.93
CA THR A 160 23.53 43.80 -83.75
C THR A 160 24.52 43.38 -82.66
N THR A 161 24.30 43.79 -81.41
CA THR A 161 25.09 43.33 -80.23
C THR A 161 24.17 42.88 -79.10
N ASN A 162 24.53 41.80 -78.43
CA ASN A 162 23.85 41.32 -77.23
C ASN A 162 24.87 41.15 -76.10
N GLY A 163 24.86 42.08 -75.15
CA GLY A 163 25.59 42.00 -73.89
C GLY A 163 24.60 41.85 -72.75
N SER A 164 24.88 40.90 -71.85
CA SER A 164 24.16 40.78 -70.57
C SER A 164 25.17 40.76 -69.44
N GLU A 165 25.04 41.72 -68.54
CA GLU A 165 25.74 41.75 -67.27
C GLU A 165 24.71 41.42 -66.19
N THR A 166 24.84 40.23 -65.59
CA THR A 166 23.96 39.80 -64.50
C THR A 166 24.78 39.69 -63.23
N ASN A 167 24.46 40.54 -62.27
CA ASN A 167 25.03 40.49 -60.93
C ASN A 167 23.90 40.16 -59.95
N SER A 168 23.87 38.93 -59.46
CA SER A 168 22.83 38.43 -58.56
C SER A 168 23.43 38.09 -57.21
N THR A 169 22.98 38.80 -56.19
CA THR A 169 23.30 38.50 -54.79
C THR A 169 22.06 37.90 -54.14
N SER A 170 22.15 36.62 -53.75
CA SER A 170 21.11 35.98 -52.94
C SER A 170 21.63 35.81 -51.52
N ASN A 171 20.90 36.38 -50.57
CA ASN A 171 21.20 36.31 -49.15
C ASN A 171 20.00 35.66 -48.47
N ASP A 172 20.17 34.41 -48.04
CA ASP A 172 19.15 33.66 -47.33
C ASP A 172 19.52 33.54 -45.85
N GLN A 173 18.61 33.97 -44.99
CA GLN A 173 18.77 33.94 -43.54
C GLN A 173 17.53 33.29 -42.95
N THR A 174 17.67 32.02 -42.56
CA THR A 174 16.63 31.29 -41.85
C THR A 174 16.98 31.24 -40.37
N SER A 175 16.09 31.79 -39.55
CA SER A 175 16.16 31.72 -38.09
C SER A 175 14.96 30.92 -37.62
N THR A 176 15.20 29.74 -37.03
CA THR A 176 14.15 28.91 -36.47
C THR A 176 14.32 28.91 -34.96
N ASN A 177 13.28 29.36 -34.26
CA ASN A 177 13.21 29.37 -32.81
C ASN A 177 11.98 28.54 -32.41
N SER A 178 12.20 27.34 -31.88
CA SER A 178 11.12 26.50 -31.36
C SER A 178 11.30 26.27 -29.87
N ASN A 179 10.28 26.68 -29.11
CA ASN A 179 10.11 26.37 -27.70
C ASN A 179 9.02 25.31 -27.60
N THR A 180 9.33 24.19 -26.95
CA THR A 180 8.35 23.16 -26.62
C THR A 180 8.33 22.96 -25.11
N ASP A 181 7.21 23.31 -24.49
CA ASP A 181 6.92 23.05 -23.09
C ASP A 181 6.06 21.79 -23.02
N THR A 182 6.58 20.73 -22.39
CA THR A 182 5.87 19.46 -22.25
C THR A 182 5.62 19.19 -20.77
N THR A 183 4.35 19.13 -20.39
CA THR A 183 3.91 18.74 -19.06
C THR A 183 3.10 17.46 -19.20
N SER A 184 3.60 16.36 -18.65
CA SER A 184 2.91 15.08 -18.64
C SER A 184 2.65 14.67 -17.20
N GLN A 185 1.37 14.47 -16.85
CA GLN A 185 0.94 13.93 -15.57
C GLN A 185 0.28 12.58 -15.82
N SER A 186 0.78 11.52 -15.19
CA SER A 186 0.19 10.19 -15.28
C SER A 186 -0.03 9.60 -13.89
N ASP A 187 -1.31 9.47 -13.53
CA ASP A 187 -1.76 8.89 -12.28
C ASP A 187 -2.48 7.56 -12.54
N TYR A 188 -2.05 6.47 -11.90
CA TYR A 188 -2.82 5.24 -11.89
C TYR A 188 -2.84 4.59 -10.52
N VAL A 189 -4.00 4.00 -10.19
CA VAL A 189 -4.21 3.21 -8.97
C VAL A 189 -4.48 1.77 -9.39
N LYS A 190 -3.59 0.86 -9.01
CA LYS A 190 -3.73 -0.58 -9.27
C LYS A 190 -3.95 -1.32 -7.97
N ARG A 191 -5.16 -1.86 -7.77
CA ARG A 191 -5.46 -2.74 -6.64
C ARG A 191 -5.37 -4.20 -7.08
N THR A 192 -4.54 -4.97 -6.38
CA THR A 192 -4.44 -6.43 -6.56
C THR A 192 -4.95 -7.10 -5.30
N LYS A 193 -6.14 -7.71 -5.38
CA LYS A 193 -6.77 -8.45 -4.28
C LYS A 193 -7.04 -9.88 -4.70
N GLY A 194 -6.63 -10.85 -3.89
CA GLY A 194 -6.95 -12.25 -4.14
C GLY A 194 -6.05 -13.22 -3.39
N ASN A 195 -5.94 -14.42 -3.96
CA ASN A 195 -5.10 -15.48 -3.46
C ASN A 195 -3.91 -15.71 -4.41
N SER A 196 -2.69 -15.35 -4.00
CA SER A 196 -1.48 -15.54 -4.78
C SER A 196 -0.48 -16.46 -4.07
N GLY A 197 -0.04 -17.52 -4.74
CA GLY A 197 1.01 -18.42 -4.25
C GLY A 197 0.56 -19.88 -4.13
N VAL A 198 1.47 -20.81 -4.43
CA VAL A 198 1.20 -22.26 -4.45
C VAL A 198 0.93 -22.81 -3.04
N SER A 199 1.54 -22.21 -2.00
CA SER A 199 1.36 -22.60 -0.60
C SER A 199 0.08 -22.05 0.04
N ALA A 200 -0.55 -21.04 -0.56
CA ALA A 200 -1.76 -20.40 -0.05
C ALA A 200 -3.01 -21.08 -0.64
N THR A 201 -3.11 -22.40 -0.57
CA THR A 201 -4.37 -23.06 -1.00
C THR A 201 -5.49 -22.62 -0.05
N ALA A 202 -6.68 -22.31 -0.57
CA ALA A 202 -7.83 -21.88 0.24
C ALA A 202 -8.10 -22.80 1.45
N GLN A 203 -7.87 -24.11 1.29
CA GLN A 203 -7.98 -25.09 2.38
C GLN A 203 -6.98 -24.84 3.52
N ALA A 204 -5.72 -24.51 3.21
CA ALA A 204 -4.69 -24.24 4.21
C ALA A 204 -4.98 -22.94 4.97
N LEU A 205 -5.42 -21.90 4.26
CA LEU A 205 -5.84 -20.63 4.88
C LEU A 205 -7.05 -20.82 5.81
N ILE A 206 -8.04 -21.61 5.39
CA ILE A 206 -9.18 -21.97 6.23
C ILE A 206 -8.73 -22.78 7.46
N MET A 207 -7.78 -23.71 7.32
CA MET A 207 -7.25 -24.46 8.47
C MET A 207 -6.53 -23.55 9.46
N GLN A 208 -5.68 -22.63 8.98
CA GLN A 208 -5.02 -21.65 9.84
C GLN A 208 -6.04 -20.74 10.54
N TYR A 209 -7.05 -20.26 9.82
CA TYR A 209 -8.13 -19.47 10.39
C TYR A 209 -8.91 -20.23 11.47
N ARG A 210 -9.21 -21.51 11.24
CA ARG A 210 -9.87 -22.38 12.23
C ARG A 210 -9.00 -22.63 13.47
N ASN A 211 -7.69 -22.78 13.28
CA ASN A 211 -6.75 -22.89 14.39
C ASN A 211 -6.67 -21.59 15.20
N MET A 212 -6.85 -20.42 14.57
CA MET A 212 -6.93 -19.13 15.27
C MET A 212 -8.25 -18.97 16.04
N ILE A 213 -9.36 -19.56 15.56
CA ILE A 213 -10.63 -19.60 16.29
C ILE A 213 -10.60 -20.62 17.44
N ARG A 214 -9.49 -21.37 17.63
CA ARG A 214 -9.35 -22.35 18.70
C ARG A 214 -9.77 -21.74 20.04
N ALA A 215 -10.46 -22.55 20.83
CA ALA A 215 -11.25 -22.12 21.97
C ALA A 215 -10.37 -21.57 23.11
N PHE A 216 -10.07 -20.27 23.08
CA PHE A 216 -9.42 -19.54 24.19
C PHE A 216 -10.07 -19.86 25.54
N ASP A 217 -11.40 -19.96 25.57
CA ASP A 217 -12.16 -20.38 26.75
C ASP A 217 -11.66 -21.71 27.34
N ARG A 218 -11.32 -22.69 26.50
CA ARG A 218 -10.84 -24.00 26.96
C ARG A 218 -9.44 -23.89 27.56
N GLU A 219 -8.57 -23.11 26.94
CA GLU A 219 -7.20 -22.94 27.40
C GLU A 219 -7.16 -22.19 28.74
N ILE A 220 -8.01 -21.16 28.89
CA ILE A 220 -8.19 -20.46 30.16
C ILE A 220 -8.73 -21.41 31.25
N ILE A 221 -9.71 -22.25 30.91
CA ILE A 221 -10.23 -23.27 31.84
C ILE A 221 -9.11 -24.23 32.26
N GLU A 222 -8.36 -24.80 31.32
CA GLU A 222 -7.28 -25.76 31.60
C GLU A 222 -6.17 -25.13 32.48
N LYS A 223 -5.84 -23.87 32.26
CA LYS A 223 -4.85 -23.15 33.08
C LYS A 223 -5.32 -22.86 34.51
N LEU A 224 -6.63 -22.88 34.77
CA LEU A 224 -7.21 -22.75 36.11
C LEU A 224 -7.25 -24.09 36.89
N GLU A 225 -7.01 -25.22 36.23
CA GLU A 225 -6.96 -26.55 36.86
C GLU A 225 -6.10 -26.63 38.13
N PRO A 226 -4.87 -26.07 38.21
CA PRO A 226 -4.03 -26.18 39.41
C PRO A 226 -4.63 -25.52 40.67
N ASN A 227 -5.63 -24.64 40.54
CA ASN A 227 -6.34 -24.09 41.69
C ASN A 227 -7.39 -25.05 42.26
N PHE A 228 -7.65 -26.16 41.58
CA PHE A 228 -8.54 -27.24 42.01
C PHE A 228 -7.74 -28.49 42.36
N MET A 229 -8.31 -29.34 43.19
CA MET A 229 -7.71 -30.63 43.49
C MET A 229 -7.84 -31.56 42.28
N SER A 230 -6.72 -32.08 41.76
CA SER A 230 -6.70 -33.09 40.68
C SER A 230 -7.09 -34.50 41.13
N VAL A 231 -7.59 -34.66 42.36
CA VAL A 231 -7.98 -35.95 42.94
C VAL A 231 -9.50 -36.07 42.88
N TYR A 232 -9.98 -37.10 42.18
CA TYR A 232 -11.40 -37.38 41.96
C TYR A 232 -11.82 -38.72 42.58
#